data_AF-O93600-F1
#
_entry.id   AF-O93600-F1
#
_cell.length_a   1.000
_cell.length_b   1.000
_cell.length_c   1.000
_cell.angle_alpha   90.00
_cell.angle_beta   90.00
_cell.angle_gamma   90.00
#
_symmetry.space_group_name_H-M   'P 1'
#
loop_
_entity.id
_entity.type
_entity.pdbx_description
1 polymer ?
#
loop_
_entity_poly.entity_id
_entity_poly.type
_entity_poly.pdbx_seq_one_letter_code
_entity_poly.pdbx_strand_id
1 'polypeptide(L)' 'PNSCYFDKKHTSFWTIYNITVRATNEMGSNSSDPHYVDVTYI' A
#
# COMPACT_ATOMS: atom_id res chain seq x y z
N PRO A 1 10.23 4.14 -10.72
CA PRO A 1 11.07 3.89 -9.53
C PRO A 1 10.37 4.14 -8.17
N ASN A 2 9.06 3.90 -8.04
CA ASN A 2 8.32 4.08 -6.78
C ASN A 2 7.45 2.84 -6.50
N SER A 3 8.11 1.69 -6.32
CA SER A 3 7.46 0.43 -6.00
C SER A 3 7.76 0.02 -4.57
N CYS A 4 6.76 -0.49 -3.87
CA CYS A 4 6.89 -1.14 -2.57
C CYS A 4 6.47 -2.60 -2.72
N TYR A 5 7.27 -3.52 -2.20
CA TYR A 5 7.01 -4.96 -2.26
C TYR A 5 6.81 -5.51 -0.86
N PHE A 6 5.70 -6.24 -0.66
CA PHE A 6 5.38 -6.94 0.58
C PHE A 6 5.60 -8.43 0.36
N ASP A 7 6.47 -9.04 1.16
CA ASP A 7 6.75 -10.47 1.06
C ASP A 7 5.70 -11.32 1.79
N LYS A 8 5.81 -12.65 1.62
CA LYS A 8 4.90 -13.62 2.24
C LYS A 8 4.90 -13.61 3.77
N LYS A 9 5.98 -13.15 4.42
CA LYS A 9 6.05 -13.03 5.89
C LYS A 9 5.26 -11.84 6.41
N HIS A 10 5.08 -10.81 5.57
CA HIS A 10 4.33 -9.59 5.89
C HIS A 10 2.90 -9.60 5.32
N THR A 11 2.53 -10.63 4.56
CA THR A 11 1.16 -10.84 4.05
C THR A 11 0.48 -12.05 4.69
N SER A 12 -0.79 -11.92 5.04
CA SER A 12 -1.63 -13.00 5.60
C SER A 12 -2.85 -13.22 4.72
N PHE A 13 -3.24 -14.48 4.52
CA PHE A 13 -4.51 -14.80 3.88
C PHE A 13 -5.70 -14.22 4.67
N TRP A 14 -6.79 -13.91 3.96
CA TRP A 14 -8.02 -13.38 4.53
C TRP A 14 -7.86 -12.02 5.24
N THR A 15 -6.76 -11.32 4.97
CA THR A 15 -6.48 -9.98 5.49
C THR A 15 -6.59 -8.98 4.35
N ILE A 16 -7.44 -7.97 4.54
CA ILE A 16 -7.58 -6.86 3.60
C ILE A 16 -6.55 -5.79 3.98
N TYR A 17 -5.64 -5.48 3.06
CA TYR A 17 -4.61 -4.46 3.24
C TYR A 17 -5.11 -3.12 2.74
N ASN A 18 -5.04 -2.09 3.58
CA ASN A 18 -5.37 -0.73 3.19
C ASN A 18 -4.08 0.05 2.86
N ILE A 19 -3.87 0.28 1.57
CA ILE A 19 -2.69 0.96 1.03
C ILE A 19 -3.05 2.41 0.70
N THR A 20 -2.22 3.35 1.14
CA THR A 20 -2.27 4.76 0.72
C THR A 20 -0.89 5.19 0.25
N VAL A 21 -0.86 6.06 -0.77
CA VAL A 21 0.38 6.65 -1.26
C VAL A 21 0.45 8.09 -0.79
N ARG A 22 1.53 8.46 -0.11
CA ARG A 22 1.81 9.84 0.29
C ARG A 22 2.90 10.43 -0.60
N ALA A 23 2.59 11.55 -1.23
CA ALA A 23 3.57 12.36 -1.95
C ALA A 23 3.92 13.59 -1.11
N THR A 24 5.22 13.84 -0.91
CA THR A 24 5.73 15.00 -0.17
C THR A 24 6.67 15.81 -1.06
N ASN A 25 6.49 17.13 -1.11
CA ASN A 25 7.36 18.09 -1.79
C ASN A 25 7.61 19.31 -0.88
N GLU A 26 8.34 20.32 -1.38
CA GLU A 26 8.64 21.54 -0.62
C GLU A 26 7.40 22.36 -0.21
N MET A 27 6.28 22.19 -0.92
CA MET A 27 5.01 22.87 -0.65
C MET A 27 4.13 22.12 0.37
N GLY A 28 4.38 20.84 0.61
CA GLY A 28 3.65 20.04 1.59
C GLY A 28 3.53 18.57 1.22
N SER A 29 2.59 17.87 1.84
CA SER A 29 2.30 16.47 1.54
C SER A 29 0.83 16.26 1.21
N ASN A 30 0.56 15.42 0.21
CA ASN A 30 -0.78 14.97 -0.13
C ASN A 30 -0.86 13.43 -0.09
N SER A 31 -2.01 12.89 0.28
CA SER A 31 -2.28 11.45 0.35
C SER A 31 -3.29 11.06 -0.73
N SER A 32 -3.08 9.89 -1.34
CA SER A 32 -4.08 9.28 -2.21
C SER A 32 -5.29 8.79 -1.41
N ASP A 33 -6.35 8.48 -2.13
CA ASP A 33 -7.44 7.68 -1.60
C ASP A 33 -6.94 6.28 -1.16
N PRO A 34 -7.57 5.68 -0.15
CA PRO A 34 -7.28 4.33 0.30
C PRO A 34 -7.59 3.29 -0.78
N HIS A 35 -6.64 2.40 -1.07
CA HIS A 35 -6.83 1.22 -1.90
C HIS A 35 -6.85 -0.04 -1.02
N TYR A 36 -7.83 -0.92 -1.23
CA TYR A 36 -8.00 -2.16 -0.47
C TYR A 36 -7.60 -3.36 -1.31
N VAL A 37 -6.64 -4.15 -0.84
CA VAL A 37 -6.10 -5.30 -1.56
C VAL A 37 -6.32 -6.56 -0.74
N ASP A 38 -6.85 -7.60 -1.39
CA ASP A 38 -6.89 -8.96 -0.86
C ASP A 38 -5.77 -9.79 -1.51
N VAL A 39 -5.00 -10.49 -0.68
CA VAL A 39 -3.83 -11.29 -1.07
C VAL A 39 -4.15 -12.78 -1.25
N THR A 40 -5.43 -13.15 -1.35
CA THR A 40 -5.91 -14.53 -1.57
C THR A 40 -5.50 -15.16 -2.92
N TYR A 41 -4.85 -14.41 -3.81
CA TYR A 41 -4.55 -14.82 -5.19
C TYR A 41 -3.05 -14.67 -5.56
N ILE A 42 -2.12 -15.10 -4.69
CA ILE A 42 -0.67 -15.06 -4.93
C ILE A 42 -0.05 -16.47 -4.94
#